data_AF-A0A507EP93-F1
#
_entry.id   AF-A0A507EP93-F1
#
_cell.length_a   1.000
_cell.length_b   1.000
_cell.length_c   1.000
_cell.angle_alpha   90.00
_cell.angle_beta   90.00
_cell.angle_gamma   90.00
#
_symmetry.space_group_name_H-M   'P 1'
#
loop_
_entity.id
_entity.type
_entity.pdbx_description
1 polymer ?
#
loop_
_entity_poly.entity_id
_entity_poly.type
_entity_poly.pdbx_seq_one_letter_code
_entity_poly.pdbx_strand_id
1 'polypeptide(L)'
;MNIAWMTENTAPVGKRTVASGLIIGFANIYAVYASQIYQPWDAPRYHVGNYIILTFLGVTLFLWLGQKNIYIYLNKTRAAIWKGYSEDDKAHYNANTKHQGSERLDFTFKT
;
A
#
# COMPACT_ATOMS: atom_id res chain seq x y z
N MET A 1 -2.82 -2.30 8.69
CA MET A 1 -2.83 -2.65 7.25
C MET A 1 -2.98 -4.16 7.16
N ASN A 2 -4.08 -4.68 6.61
CA ASN A 2 -4.33 -6.13 6.56
C ASN A 2 -3.72 -6.70 5.27
N ILE A 3 -3.07 -7.87 5.35
CA ILE A 3 -2.49 -8.55 4.19
C ILE A 3 -3.57 -8.82 3.13
N ALA A 4 -4.79 -9.17 3.54
CA ALA A 4 -5.93 -9.38 2.64
C ALA A 4 -6.25 -8.14 1.79
N TRP A 5 -6.41 -6.98 2.44
CA TRP A 5 -6.69 -5.71 1.76
C TRP A 5 -5.61 -5.33 0.74
N MET A 6 -4.36 -5.62 1.04
CA MET A 6 -3.23 -5.33 0.16
C MET A 6 -3.12 -6.31 -1.00
N THR A 7 -3.44 -7.58 -0.76
CA THR A 7 -3.52 -8.60 -1.80
C THR A 7 -4.64 -8.35 -2.80
N GLU A 8 -5.72 -7.68 -2.40
CA GLU A 8 -6.79 -7.24 -3.30
C GLU A 8 -6.38 -6.06 -4.17
N ASN A 9 -5.63 -5.12 -3.60
CA ASN A 9 -5.16 -3.91 -4.30
C ASN A 9 -3.91 -4.14 -5.17
N THR A 10 -3.23 -5.28 -5.01
CA THR A 10 -2.02 -5.61 -5.75
C THR A 10 -2.31 -6.68 -6.80
N ALA A 11 -2.37 -6.27 -8.06
CA ALA A 11 -2.51 -7.17 -9.20
C ALA A 11 -1.51 -6.76 -10.30
N PRO A 12 -1.00 -7.67 -11.14
CA PRO A 12 -1.33 -9.10 -11.25
C PRO A 12 -0.68 -9.99 -10.17
N VAL A 13 -0.96 -11.30 -10.21
CA VAL A 13 -0.53 -12.31 -9.20
C VAL A 13 0.98 -12.26 -8.93
N GLY A 14 1.82 -12.10 -9.95
CA GLY A 14 3.28 -12.00 -9.77
C GLY A 14 3.69 -10.84 -8.87
N LYS A 15 3.15 -9.64 -9.12
CA LYS A 15 3.41 -8.46 -8.26
C LYS A 15 2.94 -8.69 -6.83
N ARG A 16 1.77 -9.32 -6.68
CA ARG A 16 1.19 -9.65 -5.38
C ARG A 16 2.07 -10.60 -4.56
N THR A 17 2.56 -11.66 -5.18
CA THR A 17 3.41 -12.65 -4.49
C THR A 17 4.70 -12.02 -4.00
N VAL A 18 5.37 -11.23 -4.85
CA VAL A 18 6.59 -10.52 -4.46
C VAL A 18 6.31 -9.52 -3.35
N ALA A 19 5.25 -8.72 -3.46
CA ALA A 19 4.87 -7.74 -2.45
C ALA A 19 4.59 -8.41 -1.08
N SER A 20 3.81 -9.50 -1.06
CA SER A 20 3.53 -10.25 0.17
C SER A 20 4.80 -10.82 0.80
N GLY A 21 5.70 -11.40 0.00
CA GLY A 21 6.98 -11.93 0.49
C GLY A 21 7.85 -10.84 1.12
N LEU A 22 7.97 -9.69 0.47
CA LEU A 22 8.72 -8.55 0.99
C LEU A 22 8.18 -8.07 2.33
N ILE A 23 6.86 -8.01 2.48
CA ILE A 23 6.23 -7.51 3.71
C ILE A 23 6.49 -8.44 4.88
N ILE A 24 6.42 -9.76 4.65
CA ILE A 24 6.80 -10.75 5.66
C ILE A 24 8.29 -10.62 6.00
N GLY A 25 9.15 -10.43 5.00
CA GLY A 25 10.58 -10.24 5.20
C GLY A 25 10.90 -9.01 6.06
N PHE A 26 10.33 -7.86 5.70
CA PHE A 26 10.52 -6.61 6.45
C PHE A 26 9.93 -6.68 7.86
N ALA A 27 8.80 -7.37 8.06
CA ALA A 27 8.24 -7.57 9.39
C ALA A 27 9.19 -8.32 10.32
N ASN A 28 9.87 -9.36 9.82
CA ASN A 28 10.86 -10.11 10.60
C ASN A 28 12.09 -9.27 10.92
N ILE A 29 12.62 -8.51 9.94
CA ILE A 29 13.75 -7.61 10.15
C ILE A 29 13.40 -6.57 11.22
N TYR A 30 12.23 -5.92 11.09
CA TYR A 30 11.76 -4.93 12.05
C TYR A 30 11.61 -5.52 13.45
N ALA A 31 11.09 -6.74 13.59
CA ALA A 31 10.92 -7.38 14.90
C ALA A 31 12.25 -7.51 15.68
N VAL A 32 13.35 -7.84 14.98
CA VAL A 32 14.69 -7.91 15.58
C VAL A 32 15.12 -6.54 16.10
N TYR A 33 15.02 -5.49 15.29
CA TYR A 33 15.39 -4.14 15.72
C TYR A 33 14.46 -3.58 16.81
N ALA A 34 13.17 -3.88 16.74
CA ALA A 34 12.18 -3.41 17.71
C ALA A 34 12.48 -3.92 19.12
N SER A 35 13.02 -5.15 19.23
CA SER A 35 13.44 -5.72 20.52
C SER A 35 14.59 -4.96 21.19
N GLN A 36 15.32 -4.13 20.43
CA GLN A 36 16.47 -3.36 20.92
C GLN A 36 16.14 -1.88 21.17
N ILE A 37 14.88 -1.44 21.00
CA ILE A 37 14.50 -0.04 21.16
C ILE A 37 14.64 0.44 22.61
N TYR A 38 14.31 -0.43 23.58
CA TYR A 38 14.39 -0.10 25.00
C TYR A 38 15.75 -0.48 25.56
N GLN A 39 16.48 0.54 26.02
CA GLN A 39 17.87 0.40 26.42
C GLN A 39 18.07 0.71 27.91
N PRO A 40 18.94 -0.02 28.63
CA PRO A 40 19.10 0.14 30.08
C PRO A 40 19.51 1.55 30.53
N TRP A 41 20.24 2.29 29.69
CA TRP A 41 20.69 3.65 30.01
C TRP A 41 19.54 4.68 30.06
N ASP A 42 18.39 4.35 29.46
CA ASP A 42 17.21 5.21 29.41
C ASP A 42 16.18 4.83 30.50
N ALA A 43 16.53 3.86 31.36
CA ALA A 43 15.70 3.49 32.51
C ALA A 43 15.66 4.63 33.55
N PRO A 44 14.56 4.77 34.33
CA PRO A 44 13.36 3.93 34.34
C PRO A 44 12.22 4.44 33.42
N ARG A 45 12.35 5.64 32.85
CA ARG A 45 11.25 6.30 32.11
C ARG A 45 11.24 6.02 30.60
N TYR A 46 12.37 5.57 30.05
CA TYR A 46 12.53 5.16 28.66
C TYR A 46 12.04 6.21 27.64
N HIS A 47 12.46 7.47 27.80
CA HIS A 47 11.95 8.56 26.96
C HIS A 47 12.32 8.37 25.48
N VAL A 48 13.55 7.92 25.20
CA VAL A 48 14.04 7.71 23.84
C VAL A 48 13.25 6.59 23.16
N GLY A 49 13.05 5.47 23.83
CA GLY A 49 12.28 4.34 23.29
C GLY A 49 10.83 4.74 22.94
N ASN A 50 10.19 5.49 23.83
CA ASN A 50 8.84 6.00 23.64
C ASN A 50 8.75 7.01 22.48
N TYR A 51 9.73 7.92 22.34
CA TYR A 51 9.76 8.86 21.21
C TYR A 51 9.94 8.16 19.86
N ILE A 52 10.77 7.11 19.81
CA ILE A 52 10.96 6.30 18.60
C ILE A 52 9.63 5.66 18.19
N ILE A 53 8.93 5.02 19.13
CA ILE A 53 7.65 4.37 18.85
C ILE A 53 6.58 5.38 18.41
N LEU A 54 6.48 6.52 19.09
CA LEU A 54 5.54 7.59 18.71
C LEU A 54 5.84 8.13 17.30
N THR A 55 7.12 8.26 16.95
CA THR A 55 7.53 8.68 15.60
C THR A 55 7.10 7.66 14.55
N PHE A 56 7.35 6.36 14.78
CA PHE A 56 6.91 5.30 13.86
C PHE A 56 5.40 5.22 13.72
N LEU A 57 4.65 5.40 14.83
CA LEU A 57 3.19 5.48 14.81
C LEU A 57 2.72 6.64 13.92
N GLY A 58 3.29 7.83 14.13
CA GLY A 58 2.99 9.02 13.33
C GLY A 58 3.25 8.79 11.85
N VAL A 59 4.46 8.31 11.50
CA VAL A 59 4.84 8.00 10.11
C VAL A 59 3.87 6.98 9.49
N THR A 60 3.50 5.92 10.23
CA THR A 60 2.56 4.90 9.74
C THR A 60 1.18 5.50 9.44
N LEU A 61 0.69 6.39 10.31
CA LEU A 61 -0.58 7.07 10.11
C LEU A 61 -0.54 8.01 8.89
N PHE A 62 0.54 8.77 8.72
CA PHE A 62 0.73 9.62 7.53
C PHE A 62 0.80 8.81 6.24
N LEU A 63 1.54 7.70 6.22
CA LEU A 63 1.64 6.82 5.05
C LEU A 63 0.28 6.20 4.71
N TRP A 64 -0.48 5.76 5.71
CA TRP A 64 -1.83 5.21 5.49
C TRP A 64 -2.78 6.26 4.90
N LEU A 65 -2.79 7.48 5.44
CA LEU A 65 -3.59 8.58 4.91
C LEU A 65 -3.15 8.95 3.48
N GLY A 66 -1.84 9.01 3.23
CA GLY A 66 -1.28 9.27 1.89
C GLY A 66 -1.75 8.22 0.88
N GLN A 67 -1.58 6.94 1.20
CA GLN A 67 -2.01 5.84 0.34
C GLN A 67 -3.51 5.88 0.03
N LYS A 68 -4.32 6.13 1.06
CA LYS A 68 -5.78 6.25 0.92
C LYS A 68 -6.17 7.35 -0.07
N ASN A 69 -5.56 8.54 0.07
CA ASN A 69 -5.83 9.67 -0.81
C ASN A 69 -5.39 9.41 -2.26
N ILE A 70 -4.23 8.76 -2.44
CA ILE A 70 -3.73 8.36 -3.76
C ILE A 70 -4.73 7.40 -4.44
N TYR A 71 -5.24 6.41 -3.73
CA TYR A 71 -6.22 5.46 -4.28
C TYR A 71 -7.53 6.14 -4.67
N ILE A 72 -8.05 7.04 -3.84
CA ILE A 72 -9.26 7.82 -4.17
C ILE A 72 -9.03 8.68 -5.40
N TYR A 73 -7.89 9.37 -5.49
CA TYR A 73 -7.53 10.20 -6.63
C TYR A 73 -7.43 9.37 -7.92
N LEU A 74 -6.69 8.25 -7.89
CA LEU A 74 -6.54 7.37 -9.04
C LEU A 74 -7.88 6.79 -9.50
N ASN A 75 -8.72 6.35 -8.57
CA ASN A 75 -10.06 5.84 -8.89
C ASN A 75 -10.93 6.92 -9.57
N LYS A 76 -10.92 8.17 -9.06
CA LYS A 76 -11.67 9.28 -9.65
C LYS A 76 -11.18 9.61 -11.06
N THR A 77 -9.87 9.73 -11.25
CA THR A 77 -9.27 10.05 -12.55
C THR A 77 -9.54 8.95 -13.57
N ARG A 78 -9.35 7.68 -13.19
CA ARG A 78 -9.63 6.54 -14.08
C ARG A 78 -11.11 6.42 -14.42
N ALA A 79 -12.00 6.62 -13.45
CA ALA A 79 -13.45 6.59 -13.70
C ALA A 79 -13.90 7.72 -14.66
N ALA A 80 -13.31 8.91 -14.55
CA ALA A 80 -13.59 10.02 -15.46
C ALA A 80 -13.16 9.70 -16.90
N ILE A 81 -11.95 9.15 -17.07
CA ILE A 81 -11.44 8.70 -18.37
C ILE A 81 -12.33 7.59 -18.95
N TRP A 82 -12.64 6.57 -18.14
CA TRP A 82 -13.45 5.43 -18.55
C TRP A 82 -14.88 5.82 -18.96
N LYS A 83 -15.48 6.78 -18.26
CA LYS A 83 -16.80 7.33 -18.61
C LYS A 83 -16.77 8.13 -19.91
N GLY A 84 -15.62 8.71 -20.26
CA GLY A 84 -15.41 9.44 -21.51
C GLY A 84 -15.23 8.54 -22.75
N TYR A 85 -15.00 7.23 -22.57
CA TYR A 85 -14.81 6.30 -23.68
C TYR A 85 -16.16 5.83 -24.24
N SER A 86 -16.28 5.79 -25.57
CA SER A 86 -17.39 5.12 -26.26
C SER A 86 -17.34 3.60 -26.03
N GLU A 87 -18.43 2.88 -26.32
CA GLU A 87 -18.45 1.41 -26.19
C GLU A 87 -17.42 0.74 -27.12
N ASP A 88 -17.22 1.28 -28.32
CA ASP A 88 -16.21 0.79 -29.26
C ASP A 88 -14.78 1.05 -28.75
N ASP A 89 -14.53 2.20 -28.13
CA ASP A 89 -13.22 2.53 -27.53
C ASP A 89 -12.90 1.63 -26.33
N LYS A 90 -13.91 1.31 -25.51
CA LYS A 90 -13.75 0.36 -24.40
C LYS A 90 -13.44 -1.04 -24.92
N ALA A 91 -14.13 -1.49 -25.97
CA ALA A 91 -13.87 -2.77 -26.60
C ALA A 91 -12.45 -2.83 -27.20
N HIS A 92 -12.04 -1.76 -27.89
CA HIS A 92 -10.69 -1.64 -28.44
C HIS A 92 -9.61 -1.63 -27.35
N TYR A 93 -9.82 -0.89 -26.25
CA TYR A 93 -8.92 -0.89 -25.10
C TYR A 93 -8.80 -2.29 -24.49
N ASN A 94 -9.92 -2.99 -24.28
CA ASN A 94 -9.90 -4.32 -23.70
C ASN A 94 -9.19 -5.35 -24.58
N ALA A 95 -9.32 -5.24 -25.91
CA ALA A 95 -8.67 -6.13 -26.87
C ALA A 95 -7.15 -5.88 -27.00
N ASN A 96 -6.70 -4.62 -26.92
CA ASN A 96 -5.33 -4.23 -27.27
C ASN A 96 -4.47 -3.75 -26.08
N THR A 97 -5.02 -3.64 -24.87
CA THR A 97 -4.26 -3.10 -23.74
C THR A 97 -3.15 -4.05 -23.28
N LYS A 98 -1.98 -3.48 -23.00
CA LYS A 98 -0.86 -4.18 -22.34
C LYS A 98 -0.92 -4.09 -20.82
N HIS A 99 -1.82 -3.27 -20.28
CA HIS A 99 -1.93 -3.06 -18.84
C HIS A 99 -2.51 -4.31 -18.16
N GLN A 100 -1.88 -4.73 -17.06
CA GLN A 100 -2.30 -5.91 -16.30
C GLN A 100 -2.62 -5.54 -14.85
N GLY A 101 -3.69 -6.14 -14.31
CA GLY A 101 -4.06 -5.98 -12.90
C GLY A 101 -4.33 -4.52 -12.51
N SER A 102 -3.60 -4.01 -11.52
CA SER A 102 -3.84 -2.68 -10.94
C SER A 102 -3.48 -1.51 -11.87
N GLU A 103 -2.84 -1.78 -13.00
CA GLU A 103 -2.51 -0.78 -14.03
C GLU A 103 -3.67 -0.51 -14.99
N ARG A 104 -4.70 -1.38 -15.04
CA ARG A 104 -5.79 -1.20 -15.98
C ARG A 104 -6.72 -0.05 -15.57
N LEU A 105 -7.34 0.59 -16.56
CA LEU A 105 -8.29 1.69 -16.37
C LEU A 105 -9.61 1.23 -15.70
N ASP A 106 -10.04 0.01 -15.95
CA ASP A 106 -11.21 -0.64 -15.33
C ASP A 106 -10.94 -1.15 -13.90
N PHE A 107 -9.67 -1.16 -13.47
CA PHE A 107 -9.32 -1.57 -12.12
C PHE A 107 -9.63 -0.46 -11.10
N THR A 108 -10.41 -0.81 -10.07
CA THR A 108 -10.76 0.07 -8.96
C THR A 108 -10.06 -0.39 -7.68
N PHE A 109 -9.26 0.49 -7.09
CA PHE A 109 -8.63 0.24 -5.79
C PHE A 109 -9.67 0.24 -4.67
N LYS A 110 -9.61 -0.75 -3.78
CA LYS A 110 -10.44 -0.82 -2.57
C LYS A 110 -9.79 0.04 -1.49
N THR A 111 -10.53 1.04 -1.02
CA THR A 111 -10.06 2.03 -0.05
C THR A 111 -10.64 1.78 1.33
#